data_AF-A0A2D6Y9N1-F1
#
_entry.id   AF-A0A2D6Y9N1-F1
#
_cell.length_a   1.000
_cell.length_b   1.000
_cell.length_c   1.000
_cell.angle_alpha   90.00
_cell.angle_beta   90.00
_cell.angle_gamma   90.00
#
_symmetry.space_group_name_H-M   'P 1'
#
loop_
_entity.id
_entity.type
_entity.pdbx_description
1 polymer ?
#
loop_
_entity_poly.entity_id
_entity_poly.type
_entity_poly.pdbx_seq_one_letter_code
_entity_poly.pdbx_strand_id
1 'polypeptide(L)'
;MTSAQDVDDAQQVQRNGNKGMEKILTPDQLALLQEQNELVKSQREAFKNSLSDDQLAILDNQDLNLRERREALRATFTQEQLDLLDTHKTNVQALKDSFRESLTDEQKQKLRKRRQRLKEKKQQLNQKKKQIKKRIKKKKNMEN
;
A
#
# COMPACT_ATOMS: atom_id res chain seq x y z
N MET A 1 25.55 7.06 0.39
CA MET A 1 25.89 6.20 -0.76
C MET A 1 24.70 5.28 -0.98
N THR A 2 23.79 5.63 -1.88
CA THR A 2 22.60 4.81 -2.18
C THR A 2 23.02 3.64 -3.06
N SER A 3 22.91 2.42 -2.53
CA SER A 3 23.30 1.20 -3.23
C SER A 3 22.37 0.95 -4.42
N ALA A 4 22.95 0.53 -5.56
CA ALA A 4 22.21 0.23 -6.79
C ALA A 4 21.07 -0.80 -6.61
N GLN A 5 21.08 -1.60 -5.54
CA GLN A 5 20.02 -2.55 -5.18
C GLN A 5 18.71 -1.87 -4.71
N ASP A 6 18.78 -0.68 -4.08
CA ASP A 6 17.59 0.02 -3.59
C ASP A 6 16.76 0.64 -4.73
N VAL A 7 17.42 0.93 -5.86
CA VAL A 7 16.80 1.51 -7.06
C VAL A 7 15.99 0.45 -7.82
N ASP A 8 16.49 -0.79 -7.88
CA ASP A 8 15.83 -1.91 -8.55
C ASP A 8 14.60 -2.41 -7.78
N ASP A 9 14.65 -2.48 -6.45
CA ASP A 9 13.49 -2.85 -5.63
C ASP A 9 12.38 -1.80 -5.72
N ALA A 10 12.75 -0.52 -5.76
CA ALA A 10 11.81 0.58 -5.95
C ALA A 10 11.11 0.49 -7.32
N GLN A 11 11.80 0.09 -8.39
CA GLN A 11 11.22 -0.11 -9.72
C GLN A 11 10.36 -1.39 -9.81
N GLN A 12 10.72 -2.47 -9.10
CA GLN A 12 9.93 -3.71 -9.09
C GLN A 12 8.61 -3.59 -8.32
N VAL A 13 8.58 -2.83 -7.22
CA VAL A 13 7.33 -2.53 -6.48
C VAL A 13 6.41 -1.62 -7.31
N GLN A 14 6.96 -0.65 -8.05
CA GLN A 14 6.22 0.23 -8.97
C GLN A 14 5.45 -0.56 -10.05
N ARG A 15 6.09 -1.59 -10.64
CA ARG A 15 5.43 -2.45 -11.65
C ARG A 15 4.25 -3.23 -11.09
N ASN A 16 4.19 -3.52 -9.79
CA ASN A 16 3.15 -4.39 -9.23
C ASN A 16 1.81 -3.69 -8.97
N GLY A 17 1.80 -2.38 -8.65
CA GLY A 17 0.58 -1.62 -8.38
C GLY A 17 -0.22 -1.29 -9.64
N ASN A 18 0.47 -0.91 -10.72
CA ASN A 18 -0.13 -0.51 -12.00
C ASN A 18 -0.26 -1.66 -13.00
N LYS A 19 0.16 -2.88 -12.65
CA LYS A 19 0.13 -4.06 -13.52
C LYS A 19 -1.26 -4.26 -14.14
N GLY A 20 -1.33 -4.11 -15.47
CA GLY A 20 -2.56 -4.24 -16.26
C GLY A 20 -3.48 -3.02 -16.27
N MET A 21 -3.06 -1.87 -15.76
CA MET A 21 -3.72 -0.57 -16.01
C MET A 21 -3.31 0.06 -17.34
N GLU A 22 -2.21 -0.38 -17.93
CA GLU A 22 -1.70 0.02 -19.26
C GLU A 22 -2.72 -0.16 -20.40
N LYS A 23 -3.70 -1.05 -20.22
CA LYS A 23 -4.77 -1.29 -21.20
C LYS A 23 -5.98 -0.37 -21.02
N ILE A 24 -5.97 0.48 -20.00
CA ILE A 24 -7.11 1.32 -19.60
C ILE A 24 -6.69 2.80 -19.56
N LEU A 25 -5.48 3.09 -19.10
CA LEU A 25 -4.96 4.43 -18.93
C LEU A 25 -4.11 4.87 -20.12
N THR A 26 -4.07 6.18 -20.37
CA THR A 26 -3.16 6.78 -21.35
C THR A 26 -1.72 6.83 -20.83
N PRO A 27 -0.71 6.99 -21.70
CA PRO A 27 0.68 7.20 -21.28
C PRO A 27 0.82 8.37 -20.30
N ASP A 28 0.13 9.49 -20.55
CA ASP A 28 0.18 10.67 -19.69
C ASP A 28 -0.41 10.40 -18.30
N GLN A 29 -1.53 9.66 -18.23
CA GLN A 29 -2.12 9.25 -16.96
C GLN A 29 -1.22 8.27 -16.18
N LEU A 30 -0.42 7.45 -16.87
CA LEU A 30 0.55 6.57 -16.24
C LEU A 30 1.76 7.35 -15.71
N ALA A 31 2.24 8.34 -16.46
CA ALA A 31 3.29 9.26 -16.01
C ALA A 31 2.83 10.05 -14.77
N LEU A 32 1.59 10.56 -14.77
CA LEU A 32 0.99 11.20 -13.61
C LEU A 32 1.00 10.28 -12.37
N LEU A 33 0.64 9.00 -12.53
CA LEU A 33 0.70 8.04 -11.42
C LEU A 33 2.13 7.79 -10.91
N GLN A 34 3.13 7.86 -11.78
CA GLN A 34 4.53 7.70 -11.37
C GLN A 34 4.99 8.87 -10.51
N GLU A 35 4.72 10.10 -10.95
CA GLU A 35 5.02 11.31 -10.19
C GLU A 35 4.30 11.31 -8.83
N GLN A 36 3.02 10.93 -8.82
CA GLN A 36 2.26 10.76 -7.59
C GLN A 36 2.88 9.74 -6.62
N ASN A 37 3.38 8.61 -7.15
CA ASN A 37 4.05 7.60 -6.32
C ASN A 37 5.37 8.11 -5.75
N GLU A 38 6.13 8.89 -6.53
CA GLU A 38 7.38 9.50 -6.08
C GLU A 38 7.14 10.53 -4.98
N LEU A 39 6.10 11.36 -5.11
CA LEU A 39 5.70 12.29 -4.05
C LEU A 39 5.28 11.55 -2.77
N VAL A 40 4.50 10.46 -2.88
CA VAL A 40 4.12 9.67 -1.71
C VAL A 40 5.33 8.99 -1.06
N LYS A 41 6.33 8.59 -1.85
CA LYS A 41 7.59 8.03 -1.34
C LYS A 41 8.39 9.08 -0.59
N SER A 42 8.61 10.26 -1.17
CA SER A 42 9.34 11.33 -0.49
C SER A 42 8.64 11.76 0.81
N GLN A 43 7.32 11.81 0.81
CA GLN A 43 6.50 12.03 2.01
C GLN A 43 6.69 10.95 3.08
N ARG A 44 6.79 9.67 2.69
CA ARG A 44 7.07 8.59 3.64
C ARG A 44 8.48 8.70 4.23
N GLU A 45 9.48 9.00 3.41
CA GLU A 45 10.85 9.19 3.89
C GLU A 45 10.97 10.42 4.79
N ALA A 46 10.31 11.53 4.45
CA ALA A 46 10.27 12.72 5.30
C ALA A 46 9.67 12.42 6.68
N PHE A 47 8.57 11.67 6.73
CA PHE A 47 7.97 11.25 8.00
C PHE A 47 8.85 10.24 8.75
N LYS A 48 9.54 9.33 8.04
CA LYS A 48 10.46 8.38 8.67
C LYS A 48 11.66 9.10 9.30
N ASN A 49 12.20 10.10 8.61
CA ASN A 49 13.33 10.90 9.07
C ASN A 49 12.96 11.84 10.22
N SER A 50 11.67 12.12 10.45
CA SER A 50 11.23 12.91 11.59
C SER A 50 11.05 12.09 12.87
N LEU A 51 11.19 10.76 12.82
CA LEU A 51 11.05 9.90 14.00
C LEU A 51 12.25 10.03 14.94
N SER A 52 11.98 10.09 16.25
CA SER A 52 13.02 10.07 17.28
C SER A 52 13.52 8.66 17.60
N ASP A 53 14.65 8.54 18.29
CA ASP A 53 15.20 7.25 18.71
C ASP A 53 14.22 6.45 19.59
N ASP A 54 13.51 7.11 20.50
CA ASP A 54 12.46 6.48 21.33
C ASP A 54 11.32 5.92 20.47
N GLN A 55 10.93 6.64 19.42
CA GLN A 55 9.90 6.21 18.48
C GLN A 55 10.36 5.03 17.61
N LEU A 56 11.63 5.01 17.20
CA LEU A 56 12.24 3.89 16.50
C LEU A 56 12.31 2.64 17.40
N ALA A 57 12.63 2.80 18.68
CA ALA A 57 12.64 1.69 19.64
C ALA A 57 11.25 1.04 19.79
N ILE A 58 10.16 1.81 19.72
CA ILE A 58 8.78 1.28 19.72
C ILE A 58 8.53 0.38 18.50
N LEU A 59 9.08 0.72 17.34
CA LEU A 59 8.93 -0.07 16.11
C LEU A 59 9.65 -1.42 16.21
N ASP A 60 10.84 -1.44 16.82
CA ASP A 60 11.67 -2.63 16.98
C ASP A 60 11.21 -3.55 18.12
N ASN A 61 10.36 -3.05 19.03
CA ASN A 61 9.85 -3.80 20.18
C ASN A 61 9.07 -5.07 19.76
N GLN A 62 9.61 -6.24 20.07
CA GLN A 62 9.01 -7.54 19.71
C GLN A 62 7.93 -8.03 20.69
N ASP A 63 7.85 -7.45 21.88
CA ASP A 63 6.86 -7.80 22.90
C ASP A 63 5.47 -7.26 22.53
N LEU A 64 5.42 -6.17 21.76
CA LEU A 64 4.19 -5.58 21.26
C LEU A 64 3.76 -6.23 19.94
N ASN A 65 2.46 -6.49 19.83
CA ASN A 65 1.88 -6.86 18.54
C ASN A 65 1.79 -5.64 17.60
N LEU A 66 1.53 -5.87 16.31
CA LEU A 66 1.51 -4.81 15.30
C LEU A 66 0.52 -3.68 15.62
N ARG A 67 -0.62 -4.01 16.24
CA ARG A 67 -1.63 -3.01 16.60
C ARG A 67 -1.16 -2.16 17.78
N GLU A 68 -0.62 -2.81 18.80
CA GLU A 68 -0.05 -2.16 19.99
C GLU A 68 1.12 -1.25 19.63
N ARG A 69 2.08 -1.72 18.81
CA ARG A 69 3.17 -0.87 18.31
C ARG A 69 2.67 0.39 17.63
N ARG A 70 1.63 0.26 16.79
CA ARG A 70 1.04 1.40 16.09
C ARG A 70 0.35 2.37 17.05
N GLU A 71 -0.35 1.87 18.06
CA GLU A 71 -1.03 2.70 19.06
C GLU A 71 -0.01 3.41 19.95
N ALA A 72 1.01 2.69 20.42
CA ALA A 72 2.14 3.25 21.18
C ALA A 72 2.88 4.33 20.39
N LEU A 73 3.26 4.05 19.13
CA LEU A 73 3.95 5.02 18.28
C LEU A 73 3.10 6.28 18.06
N ARG A 74 1.80 6.13 17.80
CA ARG A 74 0.89 7.28 17.62
C ARG A 74 0.78 8.16 18.86
N ALA A 75 0.81 7.56 20.05
CA ALA A 75 0.76 8.30 21.30
C ALA A 75 2.00 9.19 21.52
N THR A 76 3.10 8.89 20.83
CA THR A 76 4.37 9.64 20.95
C THR A 76 4.55 10.73 19.90
N PHE A 77 3.59 10.95 19.00
CA PHE A 77 3.76 11.93 17.94
C PHE A 77 3.77 13.37 18.45
N THR A 78 4.73 14.15 17.95
CA THR A 78 4.81 15.59 18.21
C THR A 78 3.81 16.35 17.34
N GLN A 79 3.51 17.61 17.71
CA GLN A 79 2.64 18.45 16.89
C GLN A 79 3.19 18.63 15.47
N GLU A 80 4.50 18.81 15.32
CA GLU A 80 5.16 18.93 14.01
C GLU A 80 4.98 17.67 13.15
N GLN A 81 5.08 16.48 13.76
CA GLN A 81 4.84 15.22 13.07
C GLN A 81 3.37 15.05 12.67
N LEU A 82 2.43 15.50 13.50
CA LEU A 82 1.00 15.49 13.17
C LEU A 82 0.66 16.44 12.02
N ASP A 83 1.20 17.66 12.05
CA ASP A 83 1.00 18.66 10.99
C ASP A 83 1.59 18.19 9.66
N LEU A 84 2.76 17.53 9.72
CA LEU A 84 3.38 16.89 8.57
C LEU A 84 2.47 15.79 7.99
N LEU A 85 1.90 14.92 8.83
CA LEU A 85 0.98 13.87 8.40
C LEU A 85 -0.31 14.43 7.78
N ASP A 86 -0.87 15.50 8.34
CA ASP A 86 -2.05 16.14 7.78
C ASP A 86 -1.75 16.80 6.43
N THR A 87 -0.58 17.42 6.28
CA THR A 87 -0.10 17.93 4.98
C THR A 87 0.06 16.82 3.96
N HIS A 88 0.61 15.66 4.36
CA HIS A 88 0.75 14.52 3.45
C HIS A 88 -0.62 13.97 3.03
N LYS A 89 -1.58 13.95 3.97
CA LYS A 89 -2.96 13.51 3.72
C LYS A 89 -3.68 14.43 2.73
N THR A 90 -3.56 15.76 2.87
CA THR A 90 -4.16 16.72 1.93
C THR A 90 -3.55 16.58 0.54
N ASN A 91 -2.21 16.47 0.45
CA ASN A 91 -1.51 16.23 -0.82
C ASN A 91 -2.01 14.95 -1.50
N VAL A 92 -2.05 13.83 -0.78
CA VAL A 92 -2.56 12.55 -1.33
C VAL A 92 -4.02 12.67 -1.78
N GLN A 93 -4.84 13.46 -1.10
CA GLN A 93 -6.22 13.68 -1.51
C GLN A 93 -6.28 14.48 -2.83
N ALA A 94 -5.54 15.57 -2.94
CA ALA A 94 -5.45 16.37 -4.18
C ALA A 94 -4.93 15.53 -5.36
N LEU A 95 -3.94 14.67 -5.14
CA LEU A 95 -3.44 13.74 -6.15
C LEU A 95 -4.53 12.75 -6.63
N LYS A 96 -5.33 12.22 -5.69
CA LYS A 96 -6.44 11.32 -6.05
C LYS A 96 -7.51 12.03 -6.84
N ASP A 97 -7.80 13.29 -6.53
CA ASP A 97 -8.86 14.06 -7.18
C ASP A 97 -8.43 14.48 -8.59
N SER A 98 -7.22 15.01 -8.77
CA SER A 98 -6.64 15.26 -10.10
C SER A 98 -6.59 14.01 -10.97
N PHE A 99 -6.19 12.86 -10.40
CA PHE A 99 -6.23 11.59 -11.14
C PHE A 99 -7.66 11.20 -11.54
N ARG A 100 -8.65 11.37 -10.66
CA ARG A 100 -10.06 11.08 -10.97
C ARG A 100 -10.62 11.97 -12.07
N GLU A 101 -10.24 13.24 -12.08
CA GLU A 101 -10.63 14.22 -13.09
C GLU A 101 -10.00 13.90 -14.45
N SER A 102 -8.77 13.38 -14.46
CA SER A 102 -8.11 12.97 -15.70
C SER A 102 -8.79 11.79 -16.42
N LEU A 103 -9.64 11.02 -15.73
CA LEU A 103 -10.26 9.80 -16.27
C LEU A 103 -11.54 10.10 -17.05
N THR A 104 -11.66 9.49 -18.23
CA THR A 104 -12.92 9.44 -18.96
C THR A 104 -13.92 8.49 -18.29
N ASP A 105 -15.21 8.65 -18.58
CA ASP A 105 -16.24 7.77 -18.00
C ASP A 105 -16.11 6.32 -18.44
N GLU A 106 -15.65 6.08 -19.68
CA GLU A 106 -15.32 4.74 -20.17
C GLU A 106 -14.16 4.13 -19.36
N GLN A 107 -13.11 4.91 -19.09
CA GLN A 107 -11.99 4.47 -18.25
C GLN A 107 -12.46 4.17 -16.83
N LYS A 108 -13.29 5.04 -16.22
CA LYS A 108 -13.90 4.81 -14.90
C LYS A 108 -14.69 3.50 -14.88
N GLN A 109 -15.48 3.22 -15.91
CA GLN A 109 -16.24 1.97 -16.01
C GLN A 109 -15.33 0.74 -16.13
N LYS A 110 -14.28 0.80 -16.98
CA LYS A 110 -13.28 -0.27 -17.12
C LYS A 110 -12.56 -0.54 -15.80
N LEU A 111 -12.16 0.51 -15.07
CA LEU A 111 -11.54 0.40 -13.75
C LEU A 111 -12.48 -0.23 -12.70
N ARG A 112 -13.76 0.16 -12.68
CA ARG A 112 -14.78 -0.44 -11.81
C ARG A 112 -14.94 -1.94 -12.08
N LYS A 113 -15.09 -2.34 -13.35
CA LYS A 113 -15.17 -3.76 -13.77
C LYS A 113 -13.92 -4.54 -13.37
N ARG A 114 -12.72 -3.96 -13.57
CA ARG A 114 -11.45 -4.56 -13.15
C ARG A 114 -11.42 -4.79 -11.64
N ARG A 115 -11.81 -3.78 -10.84
CA ARG A 115 -11.86 -3.89 -9.37
C ARG A 115 -12.79 -5.01 -8.92
N GLN A 116 -13.96 -5.14 -9.54
CA GLN A 116 -14.92 -6.20 -9.23
C GLN A 116 -14.33 -7.59 -9.53
N ARG A 117 -13.75 -7.79 -10.71
CA ARG A 117 -13.09 -9.06 -11.09
C ARG A 117 -11.97 -9.46 -10.12
N LEU A 118 -11.16 -8.49 -9.70
CA LEU A 118 -10.09 -8.74 -8.72
C LEU A 118 -10.65 -9.13 -7.35
N LYS A 119 -11.76 -8.51 -6.92
CA LYS A 119 -12.46 -8.86 -5.67
C LYS A 119 -12.98 -10.29 -5.71
N GLU A 120 -13.65 -10.68 -6.79
CA GLU A 120 -14.17 -12.03 -7.00
C GLU A 120 -13.05 -13.07 -7.02
N LYS A 121 -11.97 -12.82 -7.78
CA LYS A 121 -10.80 -13.71 -7.82
C LYS A 121 -10.19 -13.90 -6.42
N LYS A 122 -10.07 -12.82 -5.64
CA LYS A 122 -9.57 -12.89 -4.25
C LYS A 122 -10.50 -13.73 -3.36
N GLN A 123 -11.81 -13.57 -3.50
CA GLN A 123 -12.79 -14.37 -2.75
C GLN A 123 -12.68 -15.86 -3.09
N GLN A 124 -12.62 -16.22 -4.38
CA GLN A 124 -12.45 -17.60 -4.83
C GLN A 124 -11.15 -18.23 -4.30
N LEU A 125 -10.04 -17.49 -4.35
CA LEU A 125 -8.76 -17.95 -3.80
C LEU A 125 -8.83 -18.19 -2.30
N ASN A 126 -9.49 -17.29 -1.56
CA ASN A 126 -9.69 -17.45 -0.12
C ASN A 126 -10.55 -18.67 0.21
N GLN A 127 -11.62 -18.91 -0.56
CA GLN A 127 -12.46 -20.11 -0.41
C GLN A 127 -11.64 -21.39 -0.68
N LYS A 128 -10.86 -21.42 -1.76
CA LYS A 128 -9.98 -22.56 -2.08
C LYS A 128 -8.96 -22.82 -0.97
N LYS A 129 -8.31 -21.77 -0.45
CA LYS A 129 -7.40 -21.89 0.71
C LYS A 129 -8.11 -22.47 1.93
N LYS A 130 -9.36 -22.03 2.21
CA LYS A 130 -10.16 -22.54 3.34
C LYS A 130 -10.51 -24.02 3.16
N GLN A 131 -10.88 -24.44 1.94
CA GLN A 131 -11.16 -25.84 1.63
C GLN A 131 -9.90 -26.72 1.78
N ILE A 132 -8.75 -26.26 1.28
CA ILE A 132 -7.47 -26.97 1.44
C ILE A 132 -7.13 -27.15 2.93
N LYS A 133 -7.22 -26.08 3.73
CA LYS A 133 -7.00 -26.15 5.19
C LYS A 133 -7.91 -27.17 5.87
N LYS A 134 -9.20 -27.21 5.49
CA LYS A 134 -10.15 -28.23 6.01
C LYS A 134 -9.73 -29.65 5.64
N ARG A 135 -9.30 -29.89 4.39
CA ARG A 135 -8.84 -31.21 3.93
C ARG A 135 -7.57 -31.66 4.68
N ILE A 136 -6.62 -30.75 4.88
CA ILE A 136 -5.39 -31.04 5.65
C ILE A 136 -5.74 -31.36 7.11
N LYS A 137 -6.62 -30.58 7.76
CA LYS A 137 -7.07 -30.86 9.13
C LYS A 137 -7.77 -32.23 9.22
N LYS A 138 -8.63 -32.56 8.25
CA LYS A 138 -9.31 -33.87 8.22
C LYS A 138 -8.30 -35.02 8.08
N LYS A 139 -7.29 -34.90 7.20
CA LYS A 139 -6.23 -35.92 7.07
C LYS A 139 -5.45 -36.13 8.37
N LYS A 140 -4.99 -35.05 9.00
CA LYS A 140 -4.27 -35.13 10.29
C LYS A 140 -5.10 -35.79 11.39
N ASN A 141 -6.41 -35.57 11.41
CA ASN A 141 -7.31 -36.21 12.36
C ASN A 141 -7.63 -37.69 12.05
N MET A 142 -7.25 -38.20 10.88
CA MET A 142 -7.44 -39.61 10.50
C MET A 142 -6.14 -40.44 10.61
N GLU A 143 -4.99 -39.78 10.73
CA GLU A 143 -3.67 -40.40 10.91
C GLU A 143 -3.27 -40.52 12.41
N ASN A 144 -4.06 -39.94 13.31
CA ASN A 144 -4.00 -40.11 14.76
C ASN A 144 -5.16 -41.01 15.22
#